data_AF-A0A937TVK6-F1
#
_entry.id   AF-A0A937TVK6-F1
#
_cell.length_a   1.000
_cell.length_b   1.000
_cell.length_c   1.000
_cell.angle_alpha   90.00
_cell.angle_beta   90.00
_cell.angle_gamma   90.00
#
_symmetry.space_group_name_H-M   'P 1'
#
loop_
_entity.id
_entity.type
_entity.pdbx_description
1 polymer ?
#
loop_
_entity_poly.entity_id
_entity_poly.type
_entity_poly.pdbx_seq_one_letter_code
_entity_poly.pdbx_strand_id
1 'polypeptide(L)'
;MAKNNKKEVGMTLIVKTITRLTVGLILLFGIYIVLHGHISPGGGFAGGLIIALSFIHLMLAFGREAALKRLSEAKAAVLESVGALLFLIIAVLGFTGGYFFLNFINKGKP
;
A
#
# COMPACT_ATOMS: atom_id res chain seq x y z
N MET A 1 -26.83 35.51 -14.97
CA MET A 1 -26.40 34.09 -15.07
C MET A 1 -25.30 33.85 -14.05
N ALA A 2 -25.61 33.18 -12.94
CA ALA A 2 -24.64 32.88 -11.89
C ALA A 2 -23.64 31.84 -12.40
N LYS A 3 -22.38 32.24 -12.55
CA LYS A 3 -21.25 31.36 -12.88
C LYS A 3 -21.10 30.37 -11.72
N ASN A 4 -21.55 29.14 -11.95
CA ASN A 4 -21.55 28.07 -10.95
C ASN A 4 -20.10 27.70 -10.62
N ASN A 5 -19.53 28.38 -9.63
CA ASN A 5 -18.13 28.27 -9.23
C ASN A 5 -17.95 26.97 -8.43
N LYS A 6 -17.94 25.83 -9.14
CA LYS A 6 -17.45 24.58 -8.55
C LYS A 6 -16.00 24.84 -8.16
N LYS A 7 -15.73 24.96 -6.86
CA LYS A 7 -14.36 24.97 -6.33
C LYS A 7 -13.63 23.77 -6.94
N GLU A 8 -12.65 24.03 -7.78
CA GLU A 8 -11.70 23.03 -8.26
C GLU A 8 -10.97 22.48 -7.04
N VAL A 9 -11.45 21.38 -6.48
CA VAL A 9 -10.78 20.71 -5.36
C VAL A 9 -9.54 19.98 -5.94
N GLY A 10 -8.36 20.26 -5.36
CA GLY A 10 -7.08 19.64 -5.73
C GLY A 10 -6.15 20.52 -6.58
N MET A 11 -5.04 19.93 -7.02
CA MET A 11 -3.97 20.59 -7.78
C MET A 11 -4.35 20.82 -9.25
N THR A 12 -3.43 21.43 -10.01
CA THR A 12 -3.62 21.72 -11.45
C THR A 12 -3.87 20.45 -12.29
N LEU A 13 -4.46 20.63 -13.48
CA LEU A 13 -4.74 19.52 -14.41
C LEU A 13 -3.48 18.72 -14.76
N ILE A 14 -2.34 19.40 -14.97
CA ILE A 14 -1.05 18.76 -15.26
C ILE A 14 -0.65 17.84 -14.11
N VAL A 15 -0.68 18.34 -12.87
CA VAL A 15 -0.35 17.54 -11.69
C VAL A 15 -1.28 16.33 -11.57
N LYS A 16 -2.60 16.54 -11.66
CA LYS A 16 -3.59 15.45 -11.59
C LYS A 16 -3.35 14.38 -12.66
N THR A 17 -2.94 14.78 -13.86
CA THR A 17 -2.67 13.86 -14.96
C THR A 17 -1.40 13.04 -14.72
N ILE A 18 -0.31 13.70 -14.32
CA ILE A 18 0.96 13.03 -14.00
C ILE A 18 0.78 12.11 -12.80
N THR A 19 0.15 12.57 -11.72
CA THR A 19 -0.12 11.76 -10.52
C THR A 19 -0.92 10.51 -10.84
N ARG A 20 -1.88 10.56 -11.77
CA ARG A 20 -2.64 9.38 -12.17
C ARG A 20 -1.76 8.28 -12.78
N LEU A 21 -0.73 8.68 -13.54
CA LEU A 21 0.25 7.76 -14.12
C LEU A 21 1.24 7.27 -13.06
N THR A 22 1.84 8.19 -12.31
CA THR A 22 2.92 7.85 -11.35
C THR A 22 2.43 6.99 -10.19
N VAL A 23 1.20 7.16 -9.72
CA VAL A 23 0.64 6.32 -8.64
C VAL A 23 0.65 4.85 -8.99
N GLY A 24 0.30 4.50 -10.24
CA GLY A 24 0.36 3.11 -10.71
C GLY A 24 1.78 2.56 -10.67
N LEU A 25 2.76 3.36 -11.09
CA LEU A 25 4.18 2.99 -11.06
C LEU A 25 4.71 2.83 -9.63
N ILE A 26 4.35 3.74 -8.73
CA ILE A 26 4.74 3.69 -7.31
C ILE A 26 4.15 2.44 -6.64
N LEU A 27 2.88 2.11 -6.91
CA LEU A 27 2.25 0.89 -6.40
C LEU A 27 2.96 -0.37 -6.89
N LEU A 28 3.25 -0.45 -8.20
CA LEU A 28 3.96 -1.58 -8.79
C LEU A 28 5.35 -1.75 -8.16
N PHE A 29 6.07 -0.63 -7.98
CA PHE A 29 7.38 -0.63 -7.35
C PHE A 29 7.31 -1.06 -5.87
N GLY A 30 6.32 -0.56 -5.12
CA GLY A 30 6.12 -0.98 -3.73
C GLY A 30 5.86 -2.48 -3.61
N ILE A 31 5.02 -3.05 -4.47
CA ILE A 31 4.77 -4.51 -4.53
C ILE A 31 6.06 -5.27 -4.85
N TYR A 32 6.84 -4.79 -5.82
CA TYR A 32 8.13 -5.39 -6.18
C TYR A 32 9.07 -5.48 -4.96
N ILE A 33 9.19 -4.40 -4.19
CA ILE A 33 10.04 -4.34 -2.98
C ILE A 33 9.53 -5.27 -1.87
N VAL A 34 8.22 -5.44 -1.72
CA VAL A 34 7.66 -6.42 -0.76
C VAL A 34 8.06 -7.84 -1.14
N LEU A 35 7.91 -8.22 -2.42
CA LEU A 35 8.15 -9.58 -2.89
C LEU A 35 9.64 -9.95 -2.93
N HIS A 36 10.51 -9.01 -3.30
CA HIS A 36 11.95 -9.26 -3.45
C HIS A 36 12.77 -8.94 -2.18
N GLY A 37 12.12 -8.67 -1.05
CA GLY A 37 12.79 -8.38 0.22
C GLY A 37 13.62 -9.52 0.81
N HIS A 38 13.56 -10.72 0.23
CA HIS A 38 14.37 -11.86 0.63
C HIS A 38 15.78 -11.88 -0.03
N ILE A 39 15.95 -11.21 -1.18
CA ILE A 39 17.23 -11.12 -1.92
C ILE A 39 17.76 -9.68 -1.91
N SER A 40 16.89 -8.71 -2.18
CA SER A 40 17.25 -7.29 -2.28
C SER A 40 17.02 -6.56 -0.94
N PRO A 41 17.76 -5.46 -0.66
CA PRO A 41 17.46 -4.61 0.49
C PRO A 41 16.03 -4.06 0.36
N GLY A 42 15.18 -4.40 1.33
CA GLY A 42 13.75 -4.10 1.23
C GLY A 42 12.91 -4.90 2.21
N GLY A 43 11.74 -5.37 1.75
CA GLY A 43 10.80 -6.17 2.54
C GLY A 43 9.45 -5.51 2.75
N GLY A 44 8.63 -6.15 3.58
CA GLY A 44 7.23 -5.76 3.81
C GLY A 44 7.07 -4.33 4.35
N PHE A 45 7.95 -3.89 5.25
CA PHE A 45 7.87 -2.56 5.84
C PHE A 45 8.18 -1.44 4.83
N ALA A 46 9.34 -1.50 4.18
CA ALA A 46 9.75 -0.49 3.19
C ALA A 46 8.78 -0.46 1.99
N GLY A 47 8.40 -1.63 1.45
CA GLY A 47 7.43 -1.72 0.36
C GLY A 47 6.03 -1.23 0.77
N GLY A 48 5.60 -1.52 2.01
CA GLY A 48 4.36 -1.00 2.57
C GLY A 48 4.33 0.53 2.68
N LEU A 49 5.42 1.15 3.11
CA LEU A 49 5.55 2.62 3.15
C LEU A 49 5.44 3.23 1.74
N ILE A 50 6.08 2.63 0.74
CA ILE A 50 5.99 3.08 -0.67
C ILE A 50 4.53 3.02 -1.16
N ILE A 51 3.83 1.92 -0.87
CA ILE A 51 2.41 1.77 -1.18
C ILE A 51 1.58 2.86 -0.49
N ALA A 52 1.81 3.12 0.81
CA ALA A 52 1.12 4.18 1.55
C ALA A 52 1.37 5.58 0.94
N LEU A 53 2.62 5.86 0.54
CA LEU A 53 2.99 7.12 -0.12
C LEU A 53 2.26 7.32 -1.45
N SER A 54 1.92 6.24 -2.18
CA SER A 54 1.10 6.36 -3.40
C SER A 54 -0.31 6.89 -3.11
N PHE A 55 -0.91 6.49 -1.98
CA PHE A 55 -2.22 7.00 -1.54
C PHE A 55 -2.13 8.44 -1.03
N ILE A 56 -1.04 8.78 -0.31
CA ILE A 56 -0.77 10.17 0.08
C ILE A 56 -0.57 11.04 -1.16
N HIS A 57 0.13 10.55 -2.19
CA HIS A 57 0.32 11.27 -3.44
C HIS A 57 -1.02 11.54 -4.17
N LEU A 58 -1.93 10.56 -4.20
CA LEU A 58 -3.31 10.77 -4.67
C LEU A 58 -4.04 11.83 -3.84
N MET A 59 -3.90 11.80 -2.51
CA MET A 59 -4.52 12.76 -1.61
C MET A 59 -4.03 14.19 -1.85
N LEU A 60 -2.73 14.38 -2.09
CA LEU A 60 -2.15 15.68 -2.39
C LEU A 60 -2.63 16.23 -3.74
N ALA A 61 -2.77 15.39 -4.76
CA ALA A 61 -3.18 15.83 -6.10
C ALA A 61 -4.68 16.09 -6.22
N PHE A 62 -5.52 15.25 -5.61
CA PHE A 62 -6.98 15.27 -5.81
C PHE A 62 -7.78 15.66 -4.55
N GLY A 63 -7.10 15.85 -3.41
CA GLY A 63 -7.74 16.14 -2.13
C GLY A 63 -8.16 14.88 -1.36
N ARG A 64 -8.51 15.09 -0.07
CA ARG A 64 -8.87 14.03 0.89
C ARG A 64 -10.05 13.19 0.43
N GLU A 65 -11.12 13.80 -0.09
CA GLU A 65 -12.32 13.08 -0.50
C GLU A 65 -12.06 12.08 -1.63
N ALA A 66 -11.25 12.47 -2.62
CA ALA A 66 -10.89 11.60 -3.74
C ALA A 66 -10.04 10.41 -3.29
N ALA A 67 -9.12 10.62 -2.34
CA ALA A 67 -8.31 9.55 -1.76
C ALA A 67 -9.16 8.59 -0.91
N LEU A 68 -10.04 9.11 -0.06
CA LEU A 68 -10.95 8.29 0.77
C LEU A 68 -11.96 7.48 -0.05
N LYS A 69 -12.34 7.97 -1.23
CA LYS A 69 -13.18 7.20 -2.16
C LYS A 69 -12.46 5.94 -2.67
N ARG A 70 -11.13 5.98 -2.80
CA ARG A 70 -10.31 4.82 -3.20
C ARG A 70 -10.04 3.89 -2.02
N LEU A 71 -9.62 4.45 -0.90
CA LEU A 71 -9.36 3.70 0.34
C LEU A 71 -10.00 4.43 1.52
N SER A 72 -11.18 3.98 1.91
CA SER A 72 -11.88 4.49 3.09
C SER A 72 -11.21 4.01 4.37
N GLU A 73 -11.33 4.78 5.45
CA GLU A 73 -10.78 4.44 6.78
C GLU A 73 -11.20 3.04 7.26
N ALA A 74 -12.47 2.65 7.05
CA ALA A 74 -12.96 1.31 7.39
C ALA A 74 -12.24 0.19 6.61
N LYS A 75 -11.99 0.39 5.31
CA LYS A 75 -11.25 -0.58 4.48
C LYS A 75 -9.78 -0.68 4.91
N ALA A 76 -9.16 0.44 5.26
CA ALA A 76 -7.80 0.46 5.77
C ALA A 76 -7.70 -0.31 7.10
N ALA A 77 -8.64 -0.08 8.04
CA ALA A 77 -8.70 -0.80 9.31
C ALA A 77 -8.92 -2.31 9.14
N VAL A 78 -9.79 -2.71 8.20
CA VAL A 78 -9.98 -4.12 7.85
C VAL A 78 -8.70 -4.72 7.28
N LEU A 79 -8.00 -4.00 6.39
CA LEU A 79 -6.75 -4.48 5.78
C LEU A 79 -5.63 -4.64 6.81
N GLU A 80 -5.53 -3.71 7.75
CA GLU A 80 -4.61 -3.80 8.90
C GLU A 80 -4.92 -5.03 9.75
N SER A 81 -6.18 -5.23 10.13
CA SER A 81 -6.63 -6.36 10.94
C SER A 81 -6.35 -7.70 10.24
N VAL A 82 -6.62 -7.78 8.93
CA VAL A 82 -6.32 -8.95 8.11
C VAL A 82 -4.82 -9.20 8.05
N GLY A 83 -4.00 -8.17 7.89
CA GLY A 83 -2.54 -8.28 7.88
C GLY A 83 -2.00 -8.84 9.21
N ALA A 84 -2.46 -8.31 10.33
CA ALA A 84 -2.10 -8.79 11.66
C ALA A 84 -2.54 -10.24 11.89
N LEU A 85 -3.76 -10.59 11.47
CA LEU A 85 -4.29 -11.94 11.58
C LEU A 85 -3.49 -12.93 10.72
N LEU A 86 -3.14 -12.58 9.48
CA LEU A 86 -2.31 -13.42 8.62
C LEU A 86 -0.93 -13.67 9.23
N PHE A 87 -0.31 -12.65 9.84
CA PHE A 87 0.96 -12.80 10.54
C PHE A 87 0.84 -13.80 11.70
N LEU A 88 -0.23 -13.72 12.49
CA LEU A 88 -0.50 -14.65 13.59
C LEU A 88 -0.80 -16.08 13.08
N ILE A 89 -1.55 -16.23 11.99
CA ILE A 89 -1.83 -17.53 11.38
C ILE A 89 -0.53 -18.21 10.96
N ILE A 90 0.38 -17.49 10.29
CA ILE A 90 1.70 -18.02 9.90
C ILE A 90 2.47 -18.50 11.14
N ALA A 91 2.41 -17.73 12.23
CA ALA A 91 3.07 -18.06 13.48
C ALA A 91 2.52 -19.35 14.12
N VAL A 92 1.20 -19.48 14.19
CA VAL A 92 0.49 -20.64 14.74
C VAL A 92 0.66 -21.88 13.86
N LEU A 93 0.67 -21.73 12.54
CA LEU A 93 0.99 -22.82 11.62
C LEU A 93 2.36 -23.43 11.92
N GLY A 94 3.30 -22.64 12.45
CA GLY A 94 4.58 -23.13 12.96
C GLY A 94 4.48 -24.35 13.89
N PHE A 95 3.46 -24.39 14.75
CA PHE A 95 3.28 -25.51 15.70
C PHE A 95 3.09 -26.87 15.02
N THR A 96 2.64 -26.89 13.76
CA THR A 96 2.53 -28.15 12.99
C THR A 96 3.87 -28.85 12.80
N GLY A 97 5.00 -28.12 12.86
CA GLY A 97 6.35 -28.70 12.85
C GLY A 97 7.09 -28.55 14.18
N GLY A 98 6.37 -28.33 15.29
CA GLY A 98 6.87 -28.47 16.65
C GLY A 98 7.22 -27.19 17.40
N TYR A 99 7.32 -26.04 16.72
CA TYR A 99 7.69 -24.76 17.36
C TYR A 99 6.98 -23.56 16.73
N PHE A 100 6.69 -22.53 17.52
CA PHE A 100 6.10 -21.26 17.05
C PHE A 100 7.02 -20.58 16.01
N PHE A 101 6.44 -20.05 14.92
CA PHE A 101 7.19 -19.44 13.80
C PHE A 101 8.21 -20.35 13.09
N LEU A 102 7.90 -21.65 12.93
CA LEU A 102 8.74 -22.51 12.10
C LEU A 102 8.85 -21.96 10.66
N ASN A 103 10.07 -21.85 10.15
CA ASN A 103 10.28 -21.43 8.77
C ASN A 103 10.07 -22.60 7.80
N PHE A 104 8.98 -22.54 7.04
CA PHE A 104 8.65 -23.53 6.01
C PHE A 104 9.26 -23.22 4.63
N ILE A 105 9.84 -22.03 4.45
CA ILE A 105 10.34 -21.55 3.15
C ILE A 105 11.86 -21.64 3.10
N ASN A 106 12.38 -22.21 2.02
CA ASN A 106 13.83 -22.27 1.76
C ASN A 106 14.38 -20.83 1.62
N LYS A 107 15.55 -20.56 2.20
CA LYS A 107 16.09 -19.19 2.35
C LYS A 107 16.50 -18.50 1.04
N GLY A 108 16.29 -19.14 -0.11
CA GLY A 108 16.83 -18.70 -1.40
C GLY A 108 18.35 -18.63 -1.36
N LYS A 109 18.98 -18.48 -2.52
CA LYS A 109 20.37 -18.02 -2.60
C LYS A 109 20.34 -16.68 -3.34
N PRO A 110 21.14 -15.68 -2.92
CA PRO A 110 21.25 -14.43 -3.66
C PRO A 110 21.81 -14.67 -5.07
#